data_AF-A0A0D2UZK5-F1
#
_entry.id   AF-A0A0D2UZK5-F1
#
_cell.length_a   1.000
_cell.length_b   1.000
_cell.length_c   1.000
_cell.angle_alpha   90.00
_cell.angle_beta   90.00
_cell.angle_gamma   90.00
#
_symmetry.space_group_name_H-M   'P 1'
#
loop_
_entity.id
_entity.type
_entity.pdbx_description
1 polymer ?
#
loop_
_entity_poly.entity_id
_entity_poly.type
_entity_poly.pdbx_seq_one_letter_code
_entity_poly.pdbx_strand_id
1 'polypeptide(L)'
;MHQSVSLLHVKDPLFKRMGASRLARFAIDDQRRMKIVEIGGAQELLNMLGSARDERTQKEALKALSALSKSDEAVKALHNGGAISVIKSTPDTFEDAEIGAYKSNLLKRFQDLRYDISS
;
A
#
# COMPACT_ATOMS: atom_id res chain seq x y z
N MET A 1 1.13 -16.21 -1.17
CA MET A 1 0.74 -14.82 -1.47
C MET A 1 -0.77 -14.68 -1.74
N HIS A 2 -1.40 -15.51 -2.60
CA HIS A 2 -2.85 -15.44 -2.86
C HIS A 2 -3.73 -15.42 -1.60
N GLN A 3 -3.48 -16.34 -0.65
CA GLN A 3 -4.22 -16.35 0.62
C GLN A 3 -4.12 -15.01 1.38
N SER A 4 -2.97 -14.34 1.33
CA SER A 4 -2.81 -13.03 1.97
C SER A 4 -3.66 -11.95 1.30
N VAL A 5 -3.85 -12.02 -0.02
CA VAL A 5 -4.77 -11.14 -0.76
C VAL A 5 -6.22 -11.44 -0.37
N SER A 6 -6.59 -12.73 -0.29
CA SER A 6 -7.93 -13.13 0.14
C SER A 6 -8.30 -12.60 1.54
N LEU A 7 -7.32 -12.50 2.44
CA LEU A 7 -7.53 -11.93 3.78
C LEU A 7 -7.91 -10.44 3.77
N LEU A 8 -7.55 -9.68 2.72
CA LEU A 8 -7.90 -8.25 2.59
C LEU A 8 -9.41 -8.02 2.39
N HIS A 9 -10.12 -9.03 1.88
CA HIS A 9 -11.56 -8.98 1.64
C HIS A 9 -12.40 -9.42 2.84
N VAL A 10 -11.78 -10.00 3.87
CA VAL A 10 -12.49 -10.43 5.08
C VAL A 10 -13.01 -9.18 5.81
N LYS A 11 -14.26 -9.22 6.29
CA LYS A 11 -14.91 -8.07 6.95
C LYS A 11 -14.14 -7.61 8.19
N ASP A 12 -13.64 -8.57 8.97
CA ASP A 12 -12.92 -8.29 10.21
C ASP A 12 -11.56 -7.61 9.93
N PRO A 13 -11.33 -6.40 10.48
CA PRO A 13 -10.08 -5.66 10.30
C PRO A 13 -8.82 -6.43 10.70
N LEU A 14 -8.90 -7.35 11.67
CA LEU A 14 -7.76 -8.16 12.09
C LEU A 14 -7.21 -8.99 10.94
N PHE A 15 -8.08 -9.64 10.17
CA PHE A 15 -7.65 -10.45 9.03
C PHE A 15 -7.12 -9.58 7.89
N LYS A 16 -7.72 -8.42 7.63
CA LYS A 16 -7.18 -7.46 6.66
C LYS A 16 -5.75 -7.05 7.00
N ARG A 17 -5.52 -6.66 8.26
CA ARG A 17 -4.19 -6.31 8.78
C ARG A 17 -3.22 -7.48 8.64
N MET A 18 -3.64 -8.69 8.97
CA MET A 18 -2.82 -9.90 8.81
C MET A 18 -2.42 -10.12 7.34
N GLY A 19 -3.36 -9.96 6.41
CA GLY A 19 -3.11 -10.04 4.97
C GLY A 19 -2.07 -9.05 4.52
N ALA A 20 -2.26 -7.77 4.85
CA ALA A 20 -1.33 -6.69 4.50
C ALA A 20 0.06 -6.92 5.11
N SER A 21 0.14 -7.29 6.38
CA SER A 21 1.40 -7.58 7.07
C SER A 21 2.19 -8.71 6.40
N ARG A 22 1.50 -9.78 5.97
CA ARG A 22 2.11 -10.88 5.23
C ARG A 22 2.61 -10.44 3.85
N LEU A 23 1.84 -9.63 3.12
CA LEU A 23 2.26 -9.10 1.82
C LEU A 23 3.51 -8.23 1.95
N ALA A 24 3.57 -7.36 2.97
CA ALA A 24 4.76 -6.56 3.27
C ALA A 24 6.02 -7.45 3.47
N ARG A 25 5.87 -8.55 4.23
CA ARG A 25 6.96 -9.51 4.48
C ARG A 25 7.39 -10.31 3.26
N PHE A 26 6.48 -10.51 2.30
CA PHE A 26 6.82 -11.19 1.04
C PHE A 26 7.52 -10.28 0.03
N ALA A 27 7.30 -8.96 0.12
CA ALA A 27 7.88 -7.96 -0.77
C ALA A 27 9.35 -7.65 -0.41
N ILE A 28 10.24 -8.63 -0.57
CA ILE A 28 11.66 -8.51 -0.23
C ILE A 28 12.57 -8.23 -1.45
N ASP A 29 12.11 -8.57 -2.65
CA ASP A 29 12.79 -8.32 -3.93
C ASP A 29 11.76 -8.02 -5.02
N ASP A 30 12.23 -7.57 -6.18
CA ASP A 30 11.37 -7.06 -7.25
C ASP A 30 10.54 -8.15 -7.92
N GLN A 31 11.06 -9.38 -8.04
CA GLN A 31 10.28 -10.51 -8.54
C GLN A 31 9.08 -10.79 -7.62
N ARG A 32 9.30 -10.80 -6.31
CA ARG A 32 8.22 -11.02 -5.34
C ARG A 32 7.27 -9.83 -5.24
N ARG A 33 7.75 -8.59 -5.38
CA ARG A 33 6.90 -7.38 -5.49
C ARG A 33 5.97 -7.49 -6.68
N MET A 34 6.51 -7.80 -7.86
CA MET A 34 5.73 -7.95 -9.08
C MET A 34 4.77 -9.13 -8.98
N LYS A 35 5.15 -10.23 -8.32
CA LYS A 35 4.19 -11.31 -8.09
C LYS A 35 2.98 -10.86 -7.27
N ILE A 36 3.15 -9.99 -6.29
CA ILE A 36 2.04 -9.41 -5.51
C ILE A 36 1.17 -8.51 -6.39
N VAL A 37 1.78 -7.72 -7.27
CA VAL A 37 1.07 -6.88 -8.24
C VAL A 37 0.23 -7.72 -9.20
N GLU A 38 0.83 -8.74 -9.83
CA GLU A 38 0.18 -9.64 -10.79
C GLU A 38 -1.07 -10.33 -10.23
N ILE A 39 -1.04 -10.70 -8.95
CA ILE A 39 -2.18 -11.38 -8.29
C ILE A 39 -3.21 -10.39 -7.73
N GLY A 40 -3.12 -9.10 -8.09
CA GLY A 40 -4.06 -8.04 -7.68
C GLY A 40 -3.79 -7.43 -6.30
N GLY A 41 -2.75 -7.87 -5.59
CA GLY A 41 -2.49 -7.46 -4.20
C GLY A 41 -2.23 -5.96 -4.05
N ALA A 42 -1.64 -5.30 -5.05
CA ALA A 42 -1.42 -3.86 -5.03
C ALA A 42 -2.75 -3.07 -5.01
N GLN A 43 -3.69 -3.43 -5.88
CA GLN A 43 -5.00 -2.77 -5.93
C GLN A 43 -5.80 -3.04 -4.64
N GLU A 44 -5.75 -4.27 -4.12
CA GLU A 44 -6.48 -4.60 -2.88
C GLU A 44 -5.92 -3.88 -1.65
N LEU A 45 -4.61 -3.63 -1.60
CA LEU A 45 -4.02 -2.80 -0.56
C LEU A 45 -4.49 -1.33 -0.66
N LEU A 46 -4.65 -0.79 -1.87
CA LEU A 46 -5.21 0.55 -2.07
C LEU A 46 -6.69 0.61 -1.65
N ASN A 47 -7.48 -0.40 -2.01
CA ASN A 47 -8.88 -0.52 -1.60
C ASN A 47 -9.00 -0.61 -0.06
N MET A 48 -8.12 -1.39 0.57
CA MET A 48 -8.04 -1.51 2.03
C MET A 48 -7.70 -0.16 2.67
N LEU A 49 -6.73 0.59 2.13
CA LEU A 49 -6.35 1.90 2.65
C LEU A 49 -7.50 2.92 2.52
N GLY A 50 -8.12 3.01 1.33
CA GLY A 50 -9.21 3.95 1.08
C GLY A 50 -10.50 3.66 1.87
N SER A 51 -10.70 2.41 2.30
CA SER A 51 -11.85 2.00 3.12
C SER A 51 -11.57 1.93 4.62
N ALA A 52 -10.32 2.12 5.05
CA ALA A 52 -9.94 2.00 6.45
C ALA A 52 -10.63 3.07 7.33
N ARG A 53 -11.09 2.65 8.50
CA ARG A 53 -11.74 3.51 9.52
C ARG A 53 -10.94 3.63 10.80
N ASP A 54 -9.78 2.96 10.88
CA ASP A 54 -8.90 2.93 12.03
C ASP A 54 -7.44 2.99 11.60
N GLU A 55 -6.61 3.61 12.44
CA GLU A 55 -5.19 3.86 12.17
C GLU A 55 -4.37 2.58 12.01
N ARG A 56 -4.69 1.52 12.78
CA ARG A 56 -3.97 0.25 12.71
C ARG A 56 -4.13 -0.40 11.33
N THR A 57 -5.32 -0.32 10.74
CA THR A 57 -5.59 -0.79 9.38
C THR A 57 -4.88 0.09 8.34
N GLN A 58 -4.92 1.41 8.49
CA GLN A 58 -4.20 2.33 7.60
C GLN A 58 -2.69 2.06 7.61
N LYS A 59 -2.11 1.90 8.79
CA LYS A 59 -0.68 1.62 9.00
C LYS A 59 -0.23 0.34 8.29
N GLU A 60 -0.94 -0.78 8.49
CA GLU A 60 -0.55 -2.04 7.84
C GLU A 60 -0.69 -1.98 6.32
N ALA A 61 -1.71 -1.29 5.79
CA ALA A 61 -1.83 -1.06 4.36
C ALA A 61 -0.68 -0.19 3.82
N LEU A 62 -0.42 0.96 4.45
CA LEU A 62 0.67 1.87 4.08
C LEU A 62 2.04 1.20 4.15
N LYS A 63 2.30 0.39 5.17
CA LYS A 63 3.52 -0.40 5.30
C LYS A 63 3.70 -1.39 4.16
N ALA A 64 2.64 -2.09 3.76
CA ALA A 64 2.69 -3.01 2.63
C ALA A 64 2.90 -2.28 1.29
N LEU A 65 2.24 -1.14 1.09
CA LEU A 65 2.43 -0.28 -0.08
C LEU A 65 3.86 0.27 -0.15
N SER A 66 4.42 0.73 0.99
CA SER A 66 5.82 1.18 1.12
C SER A 66 6.82 0.06 0.84
N ALA A 67 6.49 -1.18 1.21
CA ALA A 67 7.28 -2.31 0.77
C ALA A 67 7.23 -2.39 -0.77
N LEU A 68 6.04 -2.48 -1.38
CA LEU A 68 5.92 -2.58 -2.85
C LEU A 68 6.63 -1.45 -3.60
N SER A 69 6.65 -0.22 -3.09
CA SER A 69 7.22 0.95 -3.77
C SER A 69 8.75 0.94 -3.93
N LYS A 70 9.44 -0.11 -3.46
CA LYS A 70 10.88 -0.30 -3.67
C LYS A 70 11.24 -0.82 -5.08
N SER A 71 10.27 -1.19 -5.91
CA SER A 71 10.44 -1.48 -7.36
C SER A 71 9.76 -0.39 -8.18
N ASP A 72 10.41 0.10 -9.24
CA ASP A 72 9.85 1.11 -10.14
C ASP A 72 8.60 0.59 -10.86
N GLU A 73 8.60 -0.67 -11.31
CA GLU A 73 7.47 -1.33 -11.97
C GLU A 73 6.27 -1.46 -11.04
N ALA A 74 6.52 -1.80 -9.77
CA ALA A 74 5.46 -1.86 -8.76
C ALA A 74 4.92 -0.46 -8.45
N VAL A 75 5.77 0.58 -8.40
CA VAL A 75 5.31 1.98 -8.26
C VAL A 75 4.43 2.39 -9.45
N LYS A 76 4.80 2.03 -10.68
CA LYS A 76 3.96 2.27 -11.87
C LYS A 76 2.58 1.63 -11.72
N ALA A 77 2.52 0.39 -11.24
CA ALA A 77 1.25 -0.29 -11.01
C ALA A 77 0.41 0.41 -9.92
N LEU A 78 1.04 0.83 -8.82
CA LEU A 78 0.38 1.60 -7.77
C LEU A 78 -0.15 2.94 -8.29
N HIS A 79 0.64 3.66 -9.09
CA HIS A 79 0.24 4.91 -9.71
C HIS A 79 -1.00 4.71 -10.59
N ASN A 80 -0.98 3.72 -11.48
CA ASN A 80 -2.10 3.38 -12.34
C ASN A 80 -3.37 2.98 -11.53
N GLY A 81 -3.19 2.42 -10.34
CA GLY A 81 -4.28 2.11 -9.40
C GLY A 81 -4.80 3.30 -8.60
N GLY A 82 -4.31 4.53 -8.86
CA GLY A 82 -4.74 5.75 -8.20
C GLY A 82 -4.10 6.01 -6.83
N ALA A 83 -2.94 5.38 -6.54
CA ALA A 83 -2.32 5.44 -5.21
C ALA A 83 -2.10 6.86 -4.68
N ILE A 84 -1.71 7.83 -5.52
CA ILE A 84 -1.46 9.21 -5.09
C ILE A 84 -2.72 9.81 -4.46
N SER A 85 -3.89 9.64 -5.10
CA SER A 85 -5.16 10.17 -4.60
C SER A 85 -5.55 9.50 -3.27
N VAL A 86 -5.45 8.16 -3.21
CA VAL A 86 -5.79 7.39 -2.01
C VAL A 86 -4.90 7.79 -0.83
N ILE A 87 -3.58 7.90 -1.04
CA ILE A 87 -2.62 8.26 0.01
C ILE A 87 -2.86 9.69 0.50
N LYS A 88 -3.11 10.65 -0.41
CA LYS A 88 -3.44 12.04 -0.02
C LYS A 88 -4.75 12.13 0.76
N SER A 89 -5.75 11.32 0.41
CA SER A 89 -7.05 11.28 1.10
C SER A 89 -7.01 10.57 2.46
N THR A 90 -5.95 9.80 2.74
CA THR A 90 -5.78 9.16 4.05
C THR A 90 -5.52 10.26 5.10
N PRO A 91 -6.24 10.31 6.22
CA PRO A 91 -6.03 11.33 7.25
C PRO A 91 -4.58 11.37 7.75
N ASP A 92 -4.10 12.57 8.09
CA ASP A 92 -2.88 12.71 8.90
C ASP A 92 -3.23 12.42 10.35
N THR A 93 -2.48 11.53 10.96
CA THR A 93 -2.68 11.10 12.35
C THR A 93 -1.53 11.60 13.19
N PHE A 94 -1.82 12.27 14.31
CA PHE A 94 -0.79 12.79 15.21
C PHE A 94 -0.27 11.74 16.20
N GLU A 95 -0.98 10.61 16.35
CA GLU A 95 -0.65 9.56 17.33
C GLU A 95 0.41 8.59 16.82
N ASP A 96 0.34 8.18 15.54
CA ASP A 96 1.29 7.23 14.95
C ASP A 96 2.19 7.89 13.90
N ALA A 97 3.39 8.29 14.34
CA ALA A 97 4.39 8.93 13.48
C ALA A 97 4.80 8.07 12.27
N GLU A 98 4.64 6.74 12.32
CA GLU A 98 4.96 5.88 11.19
C GLU A 98 3.98 6.08 10.03
N ILE A 99 2.70 6.39 10.30
CA ILE A 99 1.70 6.65 9.25
C ILE A 99 2.14 7.86 8.41
N GLY A 100 2.47 8.97 9.07
CA GLY A 100 2.97 10.18 8.40
C GLY A 100 4.26 9.92 7.61
N ALA A 101 5.17 9.13 8.16
CA ALA A 101 6.41 8.74 7.48
C ALA A 101 6.14 7.90 6.23
N TYR A 102 5.26 6.90 6.30
CA TYR A 102 4.91 6.07 5.14
C TYR A 102 4.26 6.90 4.04
N LYS A 103 3.28 7.75 4.38
CA LYS A 103 2.62 8.64 3.41
C LYS A 103 3.64 9.55 2.71
N SER A 104 4.49 10.22 3.49
CA SER A 104 5.48 11.17 2.96
C SER A 104 6.49 10.47 2.05
N ASN A 105 7.00 9.30 2.47
CA ASN A 105 7.96 8.52 1.67
C ASN A 105 7.34 7.97 0.39
N LEU A 106 6.08 7.51 0.44
CA LEU A 106 5.37 7.04 -0.75
C LEU A 106 5.13 8.17 -1.74
N LEU A 107 4.63 9.32 -1.27
CA LEU A 107 4.40 10.49 -2.12
C LEU A 107 5.70 10.98 -2.74
N LYS A 108 6.78 11.09 -1.95
CA LYS A 108 8.12 11.42 -2.47
C LYS A 108 8.57 10.42 -3.53
N ARG A 109 8.33 9.11 -3.32
CA ARG A 109 8.69 8.08 -4.30
C ARG A 109 7.97 8.26 -5.65
N PHE A 110 6.71 8.68 -5.64
CA PHE A 110 6.00 9.03 -6.89
C PHE A 110 6.59 10.28 -7.55
N GLN A 111 6.99 11.28 -6.76
CA GLN A 111 7.64 12.51 -7.26
C GLN A 111 9.01 12.24 -7.87
N ASP A 112 9.82 11.39 -7.24
CA ASP A 112 11.14 10.99 -7.72
C ASP A 112 11.04 10.32 -9.11
N LEU A 113 9.92 9.63 -9.40
CA LEU A 113 9.60 9.04 -10.70
C LEU A 113 8.76 9.93 -11.62
N ARG A 114 8.54 11.20 -11.23
CA ARG A 114 7.79 12.24 -11.99
C ARG A 114 6.33 11.89 -12.28
N TYR A 115 5.71 11.05 -11.46
CA TYR A 115 4.29 10.71 -11.59
C TYR A 115 3.34 11.83 -11.12
N ASP A 116 3.84 12.80 -10.37
CA ASP A 116 3.10 13.96 -9.88
C ASP A 116 2.95 15.10 -10.90
N ILE A 117 3.73 15.08 -11.99
CA ILE A 117 3.74 16.11 -13.03
C ILE A 117 2.69 15.82 -14.13
N SER A 118 2.16 14.59 -14.17
CA SER A 118 1.15 14.18 -15.15
C SER A 118 -0.25 14.30 -14.54
N SER A 119 -0.86 15.48 -14.68
CA SER A 119 -2.30 15.70 -14.49
C SER A 119 -2.85 16.50 -15.65
#